data_AF-A0A7J8Q6B6-F1
#
_entry.id   AF-A0A7J8Q6B6-F1
#
_cell.length_a   1.000
_cell.length_b   1.000
_cell.length_c   1.000
_cell.angle_alpha   90.00
_cell.angle_beta   90.00
_cell.angle_gamma   90.00
#
_symmetry.space_group_name_H-M   'P 1'
#
loop_
_entity.id
_entity.type
_entity.pdbx_description
1 polymer ?
#
loop_
_entity_poly.entity_id
_entity_poly.type
_entity_poly.pdbx_seq_one_letter_code
_entity_poly.pdbx_strand_id
1 'polypeptide(L)'
;MEALPIFLDKLVPPWAAILVSVTLILMFGEILPQAVCTRYGLKVGAAMAPFVRVLLFLFLPISYPISKVLDWMLGKGHAALLRRAELKTFVDFHGNEAGKGGDLTHDETTIIAGALEMTEKTAKVAMTPISNAFSLDLDTSLDLWVCGF
;
A
#
# COMPACT_ATOMS: atom_id res chain seq x y z
N MET A 1 -17.25 14.72 28.91
CA MET A 1 -16.66 13.38 29.19
C MET A 1 -16.15 13.23 30.62
N GLU A 2 -16.11 14.29 31.44
CA GLU A 2 -15.62 14.24 32.83
C GLU A 2 -16.66 13.85 33.91
N ALA A 3 -17.95 13.73 33.57
CA ALA A 3 -19.02 13.53 34.57
C ALA A 3 -19.30 12.06 34.89
N LEU A 4 -18.93 11.13 34.00
CA LEU A 4 -19.20 9.70 34.14
C LEU A 4 -18.40 9.06 35.30
N PRO A 5 -17.10 9.36 35.52
CA PRO A 5 -16.35 8.82 36.65
C PRO A 5 -16.89 9.30 38.01
N ILE A 6 -17.28 10.57 38.11
CA ILE A 6 -17.81 11.19 39.34
C ILE A 6 -19.15 10.60 39.79
N PHE A 7 -20.01 10.23 38.84
CA PHE A 7 -21.29 9.56 39.16
C PHE A 7 -21.10 8.08 39.53
N LEU A 8 -20.08 7.42 38.97
CA LEU A 8 -19.79 6.00 39.23
C LEU A 8 -19.04 5.78 40.55
N ASP A 9 -18.27 6.77 41.01
CA ASP A 9 -17.58 6.78 42.32
C ASP A 9 -18.56 6.83 43.51
N LYS A 10 -19.81 7.26 43.30
CA LYS A 10 -20.87 7.24 44.33
C LYS A 10 -21.64 5.94 44.45
N LEU A 11 -21.48 5.01 43.49
CA LEU A 11 -22.25 3.76 43.44
C LEU A 11 -21.38 2.50 43.62
N VAL A 12 -20.06 2.61 43.41
CA VAL A 12 -19.13 1.48 43.30
C VAL A 12 -17.82 1.81 44.04
N PRO A 13 -17.13 0.85 44.67
CA PRO A 13 -15.85 1.12 45.33
C PRO A 13 -14.81 1.79 44.38
N PRO A 14 -13.97 2.72 44.87
CA PRO A 14 -13.17 3.63 44.06
C PRO A 14 -12.28 2.95 43.00
N TRP A 15 -11.71 1.79 43.34
CA TRP A 15 -10.87 1.01 42.43
C TRP A 15 -11.66 0.47 41.23
N ALA A 16 -12.93 0.11 41.43
CA ALA A 16 -13.79 -0.41 40.38
C ALA A 16 -14.39 0.73 39.53
N ALA A 17 -14.66 1.90 40.12
CA ALA A 17 -15.06 3.09 39.36
C ALA A 17 -13.98 3.51 38.34
N ILE A 18 -12.71 3.48 38.74
CA ILE A 18 -11.57 3.78 37.86
C ILE A 18 -11.46 2.74 36.74
N LEU A 19 -11.47 1.44 37.06
CA LEU A 19 -11.37 0.39 36.06
C LEU A 19 -12.50 0.44 35.02
N VAL A 20 -13.74 0.64 35.49
CA VAL A 20 -14.90 0.74 34.60
C VAL A 20 -14.82 2.00 33.73
N SER A 21 -14.47 3.14 34.32
CA SER A 21 -14.36 4.40 33.58
C SER A 21 -13.28 4.34 32.49
N VAL A 22 -12.09 3.84 32.82
CA VAL A 22 -10.98 3.72 31.86
C VAL A 22 -11.36 2.76 30.73
N THR A 23 -11.92 1.60 31.06
CA THR A 23 -12.34 0.60 30.05
C THR A 23 -13.40 1.17 29.10
N LEU A 24 -14.38 1.91 29.65
CA LEU A 24 -15.46 2.49 28.86
C LEU A 24 -14.93 3.61 27.94
N ILE A 25 -14.07 4.50 28.46
CA ILE A 25 -13.49 5.60 27.68
C ILE A 25 -12.59 5.06 26.57
N LEU A 26 -11.73 4.06 26.84
CA LEU A 26 -10.90 3.44 25.81
C LEU A 26 -11.75 2.74 24.74
N MET A 27 -12.76 1.97 25.15
CA MET A 27 -13.60 1.23 24.22
C MET A 27 -14.41 2.15 23.30
N PHE A 28 -15.08 3.16 23.87
CA PHE A 28 -15.96 4.06 23.10
C PHE A 28 -15.24 5.27 22.49
N GLY A 29 -14.19 5.76 23.13
CA GLY A 29 -13.46 6.96 22.72
C GLY A 29 -12.30 6.68 21.76
N GLU A 30 -11.68 5.51 21.84
CA GLU A 30 -10.49 5.20 21.04
C GLU A 30 -10.71 3.98 20.15
N ILE A 31 -11.07 2.83 20.71
CA ILE A 31 -11.14 1.56 19.97
C ILE A 31 -12.24 1.60 18.89
N LEU A 32 -13.46 2.00 19.23
CA LEU A 32 -14.58 2.08 18.27
C LEU A 32 -14.32 3.06 17.11
N PRO A 33 -13.97 4.34 17.36
CA PRO A 33 -13.71 5.27 16.26
C PRO A 33 -12.48 4.85 15.45
N GLN A 34 -11.44 4.30 16.09
CA GLN A 34 -10.27 3.79 15.36
C GLN A 34 -10.62 2.58 14.48
N ALA A 35 -11.43 1.64 14.96
CA ALA A 35 -11.89 0.48 14.19
C ALA A 35 -12.81 0.88 13.01
N VAL A 36 -13.64 1.91 13.18
CA VAL A 36 -14.45 2.47 12.09
C VAL A 36 -13.56 3.19 11.08
N CYS A 37 -12.57 3.95 11.53
CA CYS A 37 -11.59 4.61 10.66
C CYS A 37 -10.67 3.62 9.93
N THR A 38 -10.37 2.43 10.46
CA THR A 38 -9.61 1.41 9.71
C THR A 38 -10.48 0.70 8.66
N ARG A 39 -11.75 0.41 8.96
CA ARG A 39 -12.65 -0.28 8.03
C ARG A 39 -13.25 0.62 6.95
N TYR A 40 -13.60 1.86 7.30
CA TYR A 40 -14.19 2.85 6.39
C TYR A 40 -13.23 4.01 6.10
N GLY A 41 -11.93 3.82 6.32
CA GLY A 41 -10.91 4.87 6.22
C GLY A 41 -10.90 5.59 4.89
N LEU A 42 -11.18 4.90 3.80
CA LEU A 42 -11.26 5.54 2.47
C LEU A 42 -12.48 6.46 2.34
N LYS A 43 -13.64 6.07 2.89
CA LYS A 43 -14.88 6.88 2.85
C LYS A 43 -14.82 8.07 3.80
N VAL A 44 -14.30 7.85 5.02
CA VAL A 44 -14.08 8.92 6.01
C VAL A 44 -12.98 9.86 5.54
N GLY A 45 -11.90 9.32 4.98
CA GLY A 45 -10.82 10.08 4.36
C GLY A 45 -11.30 10.92 3.18
N ALA A 46 -12.15 10.39 2.31
CA ALA A 46 -12.77 11.16 1.22
C ALA A 46 -13.65 12.30 1.75
N ALA A 47 -14.42 12.06 2.82
CA ALA A 47 -15.25 13.10 3.44
C ALA A 47 -14.39 14.20 4.13
N MET A 48 -13.23 13.84 4.69
CA MET A 48 -12.29 14.77 5.32
C MET A 48 -11.31 15.41 4.34
N ALA A 49 -11.22 14.92 3.10
CA ALA A 49 -10.35 15.44 2.05
C ALA A 49 -10.46 16.96 1.83
N PRO A 50 -11.66 17.59 1.75
CA PRO A 50 -11.73 19.04 1.60
C PRO A 50 -11.14 19.81 2.79
N PHE A 51 -11.30 19.31 4.01
CA PHE A 51 -10.72 19.93 5.21
C PHE A 51 -9.19 19.85 5.20
N VAL A 52 -8.64 18.66 4.93
CA VAL A 52 -7.19 18.46 4.83
C VAL A 52 -6.59 19.32 3.72
N ARG A 53 -7.31 19.49 2.60
CA ARG A 53 -6.86 20.33 1.48
C ARG A 53 -6.77 21.81 1.85
N VAL A 54 -7.72 22.33 2.64
CA VAL A 54 -7.66 23.69 3.18
C VAL A 54 -6.47 23.83 4.13
N LEU A 55 -6.25 22.85 5.00
CA LEU A 55 -5.10 22.82 5.90
C LEU A 55 -3.79 22.82 5.10
N LEU A 56 -3.68 22.00 4.06
CA LEU A 56 -2.51 21.93 3.20
C LEU A 56 -2.26 23.30 2.53
N PHE A 57 -3.30 23.98 2.05
CA PHE A 57 -3.16 25.31 1.49
C PHE A 57 -2.64 26.35 2.50
N LEU A 58 -3.13 26.28 3.75
CA LEU A 58 -2.68 27.15 4.84
C LEU A 58 -1.22 26.88 5.25
N PHE A 59 -0.81 25.61 5.27
CA PHE A 59 0.54 25.19 5.64
C PHE A 59 1.53 25.21 4.46
N LEU A 60 1.05 25.31 3.22
CA LEU A 60 1.86 25.43 2.00
C LEU A 60 2.96 26.50 2.09
N PRO A 61 2.70 27.76 2.54
CA PRO A 61 3.73 28.79 2.60
C PRO A 61 4.91 28.43 3.52
N ILE A 62 4.69 27.58 4.52
CA ILE A 62 5.71 27.16 5.49
C ILE A 62 6.36 25.84 5.06
N SER A 63 5.56 24.89 4.59
CA SER A 63 6.03 23.57 4.17
C SER A 63 6.91 23.63 2.93
N TYR A 64 6.57 24.47 1.94
CA TYR A 64 7.31 24.62 0.70
C TYR A 64 8.80 25.01 0.87
N PRO A 65 9.16 26.06 1.64
CA PRO A 65 10.57 26.39 1.85
C PRO A 65 11.32 25.31 2.63
N ILE A 66 10.69 24.65 3.59
CA ILE A 66 11.29 23.54 4.36
C ILE A 66 11.61 22.37 3.42
N SER A 67 10.64 21.96 2.59
CA SER A 67 10.85 20.91 1.58
C SER A 67 11.96 21.28 0.61
N LYS A 68 12.01 22.54 0.14
CA LYS A 68 13.04 23.01 -0.80
C LYS A 68 14.45 22.99 -0.20
N VAL A 69 14.59 23.36 1.08
CA VAL A 69 15.87 23.29 1.80
C VAL A 69 16.28 21.84 2.00
N LEU A 70 15.35 20.96 2.37
CA LEU A 70 15.60 19.54 2.54
C LEU A 70 16.03 18.88 1.22
N ASP A 71 15.34 19.16 0.11
CA ASP A 71 15.67 18.67 -1.23
C ASP A 71 17.06 19.14 -1.69
N TRP A 72 17.49 20.33 -1.24
CA TRP A 72 18.82 20.86 -1.54
C TRP A 72 19.92 20.19 -0.70
N MET A 73 19.61 19.79 0.54
CA MET A 73 20.54 19.11 1.44
C MET A 73 20.65 17.59 1.21
N LEU A 74 19.53 16.92 0.89
CA LEU A 74 19.47 15.47 0.66
C LEU A 74 19.69 15.08 -0.81
N GLY A 75 19.68 16.06 -1.73
CA GLY A 75 19.67 15.81 -3.17
C GLY A 75 18.27 15.43 -3.66
N LYS A 76 18.03 15.60 -4.97
CA LYS A 76 16.72 15.38 -5.63
C LYS A 76 16.32 13.90 -5.63
N GLY A 77 15.95 13.38 -4.47
CA GLY A 77 15.42 12.05 -4.25
C GLY A 77 13.92 12.11 -4.02
N HIS A 78 13.17 11.54 -4.96
CA HIS A 78 11.83 10.97 -4.75
C HIS A 78 10.69 11.97 -4.58
N ALA A 79 10.25 12.52 -5.71
CA ALA A 79 8.83 12.82 -5.89
C ALA A 79 8.00 11.62 -5.40
N ALA A 80 6.96 11.89 -4.62
CA ALA A 80 6.09 10.95 -3.92
C ALA A 80 5.23 10.06 -4.84
N LEU A 81 5.85 9.43 -5.84
CA LEU A 81 5.35 8.28 -6.54
C LEU A 81 6.05 7.08 -5.90
N LEU A 82 5.31 6.24 -5.17
CA LEU A 82 5.79 4.98 -4.62
C LEU A 82 6.73 4.34 -5.64
N ARG A 83 7.99 4.14 -5.29
CA ARG A 83 8.97 3.58 -6.22
C ARG A 83 8.46 2.21 -6.64
N ARG A 84 8.74 1.75 -7.88
CA ARG A 84 8.28 0.43 -8.37
C ARG A 84 8.61 -0.71 -7.39
N ALA A 85 9.75 -0.62 -6.71
CA ALA A 85 10.15 -1.53 -5.63
C ALA A 85 9.23 -1.47 -4.40
N GLU A 86 8.82 -0.27 -3.96
CA GLU A 86 7.87 -0.08 -2.86
C GLU A 86 6.47 -0.55 -3.24
N LEU A 87 6.05 -0.30 -4.49
CA LEU A 87 4.78 -0.79 -5.02
C LEU A 87 4.76 -2.33 -5.10
N LYS A 88 5.88 -2.96 -5.51
CA LYS A 88 6.05 -4.41 -5.44
C LYS A 88 5.89 -4.93 -4.02
N THR A 89 6.56 -4.32 -3.04
CA THR A 89 6.42 -4.72 -1.63
C THR A 89 4.99 -4.50 -1.11
N PHE A 90 4.31 -3.44 -1.54
CA PHE A 90 2.93 -3.17 -1.14
C PHE A 90 1.96 -4.22 -1.70
N VAL A 91 2.14 -4.63 -2.96
CA VAL A 91 1.36 -5.71 -3.59
C VAL A 91 1.64 -7.06 -2.92
N ASP A 92 2.89 -7.34 -2.57
CA ASP A 92 3.29 -8.55 -1.82
C ASP A 92 2.64 -8.60 -0.43
N PHE A 93 2.60 -7.47 0.29
CA PHE A 93 1.90 -7.35 1.56
C PHE A 93 0.38 -7.57 1.46
N HIS A 94 -0.22 -7.24 0.31
CA HIS A 94 -1.66 -7.43 0.04
C HIS A 94 -1.96 -8.76 -0.67
N GLY A 95 -0.94 -9.57 -0.95
CA GLY A 95 -1.11 -10.92 -1.45
C GLY A 95 -1.59 -11.86 -0.36
N ASN A 96 -2.51 -12.74 -0.72
CA ASN A 96 -3.08 -13.76 0.16
C ASN A 96 -2.02 -14.69 0.80
N GLU A 97 -0.78 -14.71 0.31
CA GLU A 97 0.32 -15.50 0.89
C GLU A 97 0.84 -14.96 2.24
N ALA A 98 0.66 -13.66 2.54
CA ALA A 98 1.15 -13.08 3.80
C ALA A 98 0.25 -13.39 5.02
N GLY A 99 -0.87 -14.09 4.84
CA GLY A 99 -1.79 -14.48 5.93
C GLY A 99 -2.43 -13.31 6.68
N LYS A 100 -2.36 -12.08 6.14
CA LYS A 100 -2.86 -10.83 6.76
C LYS A 100 -4.12 -10.27 6.12
N GLY A 101 -4.90 -11.10 5.43
CA GLY A 101 -6.22 -10.72 4.91
C GLY A 101 -6.19 -9.80 3.69
N GLY A 102 -5.21 -9.99 2.81
CA GLY A 102 -5.17 -9.33 1.51
C GLY A 102 -6.27 -9.85 0.58
N ASP A 103 -6.93 -8.93 -0.14
CA ASP A 103 -8.07 -9.21 -1.04
C ASP A 103 -7.62 -9.75 -2.41
N LEU A 104 -6.31 -9.89 -2.64
CA LEU A 104 -5.73 -10.33 -3.92
C LEU A 104 -5.30 -11.79 -3.85
N THR A 105 -5.77 -12.57 -4.80
CA THR A 105 -5.36 -13.97 -4.99
C THR A 105 -3.89 -14.07 -5.42
N HIS A 106 -3.28 -15.23 -5.22
CA HIS A 106 -1.87 -15.47 -5.58
C HIS A 106 -1.59 -15.18 -7.07
N ASP A 107 -2.52 -15.55 -7.95
CA ASP A 107 -2.42 -15.28 -9.38
C ASP A 107 -2.46 -13.77 -9.69
N GLU A 108 -3.35 -13.02 -9.05
CA GLU A 108 -3.44 -11.56 -9.22
C GLU A 108 -2.16 -10.85 -8.77
N THR A 109 -1.61 -11.24 -7.61
CA THR A 109 -0.34 -10.68 -7.14
C THR A 109 0.84 -11.03 -8.03
N THR A 110 0.88 -12.25 -8.57
CA THR A 110 1.91 -12.71 -9.51
C THR A 110 1.83 -11.95 -10.84
N ILE A 111 0.63 -11.71 -11.36
CA ILE A 111 0.42 -10.92 -12.58
C ILE A 111 0.86 -9.46 -12.38
N ILE A 112 0.45 -8.83 -11.27
CA ILE A 112 0.83 -7.43 -10.99
C ILE A 112 2.34 -7.31 -10.77
N ALA A 113 2.95 -8.21 -9.99
CA ALA A 113 4.39 -8.24 -9.79
C ALA A 113 5.14 -8.48 -11.10
N GLY A 114 4.64 -9.40 -11.94
CA GLY A 114 5.17 -9.69 -13.26
C GLY A 114 5.09 -8.49 -14.21
N ALA A 115 3.98 -7.75 -14.22
CA ALA A 115 3.80 -6.55 -15.03
C ALA A 115 4.73 -5.41 -14.58
N LEU A 116 4.92 -5.24 -13.27
CA LEU A 116 5.86 -4.27 -12.71
C LEU A 116 7.29 -4.60 -13.12
N GLU A 117 7.68 -5.88 -13.09
CA GLU A 117 9.01 -6.37 -13.47
C GLU A 117 9.24 -6.35 -14.99
N MET A 118 8.20 -6.59 -15.79
CA MET A 118 8.27 -6.59 -17.26
C MET A 118 8.72 -5.23 -17.82
N THR A 119 8.44 -4.14 -17.11
CA THR A 119 8.92 -2.81 -17.55
C THR A 119 10.45 -2.67 -17.47
N GLU A 120 11.11 -3.44 -16.61
CA GLU A 120 12.59 -3.43 -16.47
C GLU A 120 13.26 -4.55 -17.30
N LYS A 121 12.48 -5.54 -17.76
CA LYS A 121 13.02 -6.62 -18.61
C LYS A 121 13.38 -6.08 -19.99
N THR A 122 14.65 -6.26 -20.35
CA THR A 122 15.16 -5.94 -21.69
C THR A 122 14.97 -7.14 -22.62
N ALA A 123 14.71 -6.91 -23.91
CA ALA A 123 14.53 -7.97 -24.93
C ALA A 123 15.66 -9.01 -24.94
N LYS A 124 16.90 -8.58 -24.64
CA LYS A 124 18.07 -9.46 -24.47
C LYS A 124 17.87 -10.57 -23.42
N VAL A 125 17.10 -10.29 -22.37
CA VAL A 125 16.85 -11.24 -21.26
C VAL A 125 15.72 -12.21 -21.62
N ALA A 126 14.79 -11.80 -22.49
CA ALA A 126 13.63 -12.59 -22.88
C ALA A 126 13.82 -13.41 -24.17
N MET A 127 14.81 -13.06 -25.00
CA MET A 127 15.04 -13.72 -26.29
C MET A 127 15.79 -15.05 -26.14
N THR A 128 15.49 -15.99 -27.04
CA THR A 128 16.30 -17.19 -27.25
C THR A 128 17.57 -16.82 -28.02
N PRO A 129 18.78 -17.22 -27.58
CA PRO A 129 20.00 -16.97 -28.32
C PRO A 129 19.95 -17.67 -29.68
N ILE A 130 20.52 -17.03 -30.71
CA ILE A 130 20.47 -17.54 -32.10
C ILE A 130 21.08 -18.94 -32.25
N SER A 131 22.04 -19.31 -31.40
CA SER A 131 22.62 -20.66 -31.35
C SER A 131 21.61 -21.74 -31.01
N ASN A 132 20.54 -21.36 -30.30
CA ASN A 132 19.47 -22.25 -29.86
C ASN A 132 18.16 -21.96 -30.60
N ALA A 133 18.19 -21.06 -31.59
CA ALA A 133 17.04 -20.75 -32.42
C ALA A 133 16.97 -21.76 -33.57
N PHE A 134 15.81 -22.36 -33.75
CA PHE A 134 15.54 -23.18 -34.93
C PHE A 134 15.49 -22.27 -36.16
N SER A 135 16.45 -22.42 -37.07
CA SER A 135 16.51 -21.69 -38.33
C SER A 135 16.53 -22.69 -39.49
N LEU A 136 15.71 -22.43 -40.51
CA LEU A 136 15.70 -23.19 -41.76
C LEU A 136 16.48 -22.42 -42.84
N ASP A 137 17.18 -23.15 -43.69
CA ASP A 137 17.87 -22.57 -44.84
C ASP A 137 16.86 -22.22 -45.94
N LEU A 138 17.11 -21.14 -46.69
CA LEU A 138 16.21 -20.64 -47.73
C LEU A 138 15.98 -21.66 -48.86
N ASP A 139 16.97 -22.52 -49.10
CA ASP A 139 16.94 -23.54 -50.14
C ASP A 139 16.34 -24.88 -49.67
N THR A 140 15.81 -24.96 -48.44
CA THR A 140 15.26 -26.21 -47.89
C THR A 140 13.87 -26.49 -48.44
N SER A 141 13.68 -27.67 -49.04
CA SER A 141 12.34 -28.18 -49.39
C SER A 141 11.54 -28.49 -48.13
N LEU A 142 10.30 -28.00 -48.06
CA LEU A 142 9.38 -28.24 -46.95
C LEU A 142 8.83 -29.68 -46.99
N ASP A 143 9.46 -30.58 -46.25
CA ASP A 143 8.98 -31.95 -46.00
C ASP A 143 8.34 -32.06 -44.60
N LEU A 144 7.47 -33.07 -44.38
CA LEU A 144 6.77 -33.27 -43.09
C LEU A 144 7.73 -33.34 -41.89
N TRP A 145 8.91 -33.92 -42.08
CA TRP A 145 9.99 -34.01 -41.08
C TRP A 145 10.58 -32.65 -40.69
N VAL A 146 10.58 -31.67 -41.60
CA VAL A 146 11.09 -30.31 -41.37
C VAL A 146 10.08 -29.47 -40.57
N CYS A 147 8.78 -29.76 -40.71
CA CYS A 147 7.70 -29.08 -40.01
C CYS A 147 7.43 -29.60 -38.58
N GLY A 148 8.15 -30.63 -38.11
CA GLY A 148 8.01 -31.14 -36.74
C GLY A 148 6.67 -31.84 -36.45
N PHE A 149 6.03 -32.41 -37.48
CA PHE A 149 4.83 -33.24 -37.37
C PHE A 149 5.15 -34.74 -37.42
#